data_AF-V4JXL1-F1
#
_entry.id   AF-V4JXL1-F1
#
_cell.length_a   1.000
_cell.length_b   1.000
_cell.length_c   1.000
_cell.angle_alpha   90.00
_cell.angle_beta   90.00
_cell.angle_gamma   90.00
#
_symmetry.space_group_name_H-M   'P 1'
#
loop_
_entity.id
_entity.type
_entity.pdbx_description
1 polymer ?
#
loop_
_entity_poly.entity_id
_entity_poly.type
_entity_poly.pdbx_seq_one_letter_code
_entity_poly.pdbx_strand_id
1 'polypeptide(L)'
;MKGNELLTFAKYPYLAEFPGYLVKSYGYPVTLRDLAEDSRVVENARRRLREAIEKGEVSVAEVSAEDEVSAFYLAAAIASMSQSTRLAELLAEAESKRARKLLEDEDREALLAIARSLGLRASKADLKVPWTMRQGRTFYRTLNYSVSAADYLKVVARLNDPRWSLVNSMVKGGLVYMDDGTFRDFLSLAIARRIKDIIRTIQSDGSLGPYVDEALRLLAAKEAKVPIASSLDVNLFPPCVKELAPNPRSKGDRGLYAYLSFIASIGAPLEVLTSEISRALGIPSEKAKAFAEALLASGLGTKYRPYTCDVMRQYGLCPVDCGSKTPLQAYRRLARSSVGSRAEAGAQRASPASATRP
;
A
#
# COMPACT_ATOMS: atom_id res chain seq x y z
N MET A 1 2.62 34.93 7.51
CA MET A 1 2.87 33.49 7.81
C MET A 1 1.59 32.67 8.05
N LYS A 2 0.55 33.18 8.74
CA LYS A 2 -0.71 32.45 9.01
C LYS A 2 -1.47 31.92 7.77
N GLY A 3 -1.47 32.65 6.65
CA GLY A 3 -2.18 32.23 5.43
C GLY A 3 -1.56 31.02 4.71
N ASN A 4 -0.24 30.83 4.83
CA ASN A 4 0.46 29.72 4.15
C ASN A 4 0.32 28.39 4.93
N GLU A 5 0.24 28.45 6.26
CA GLU A 5 -0.02 27.27 7.11
C GLU A 5 -1.43 26.71 6.89
N LEU A 6 -2.45 27.57 6.76
CA LEU A 6 -3.84 27.16 6.51
C LEU A 6 -4.00 26.41 5.17
N LEU A 7 -3.39 26.93 4.09
CA LEU A 7 -3.37 26.25 2.79
C LEU A 7 -2.59 24.92 2.83
N THR A 8 -1.59 24.83 3.71
CA THR A 8 -0.79 23.62 3.90
C THR A 8 -1.62 22.51 4.55
N PHE A 9 -2.45 22.79 5.56
CA PHE A 9 -3.22 21.74 6.25
C PHE A 9 -4.43 21.23 5.48
N ALA A 10 -5.03 22.05 4.61
CA ALA A 10 -6.03 21.57 3.65
C ALA A 10 -5.43 20.54 2.67
N LYS A 11 -4.18 20.73 2.25
CA LYS A 11 -3.46 19.78 1.39
C LYS A 11 -2.90 18.58 2.16
N TYR A 12 -2.40 18.83 3.38
CA TYR A 12 -1.60 17.88 4.17
C TYR A 12 -2.09 17.83 5.63
N PRO A 13 -3.28 17.27 5.89
CA PRO A 13 -3.94 17.35 7.20
C PRO A 13 -3.18 16.68 8.35
N TYR A 14 -2.36 15.67 8.05
CA TYR A 14 -1.49 14.96 9.01
C TYR A 14 -0.28 15.77 9.50
N LEU A 15 -0.05 16.97 8.94
CA LEU A 15 0.94 17.93 9.45
C LEU A 15 0.35 18.80 10.56
N ALA A 16 -0.97 18.91 10.66
CA ALA A 16 -1.60 19.59 11.78
C ALA A 16 -1.41 18.78 13.07
N GLU A 17 -1.28 19.46 14.21
CA GLU A 17 -1.26 18.79 15.51
C GLU A 17 -2.69 18.68 16.04
N PHE A 18 -3.26 17.47 16.07
CA PHE A 18 -4.55 17.23 16.71
C PHE A 18 -4.38 16.91 18.21
N PRO A 19 -5.25 17.44 19.10
CA PRO A 19 -6.40 18.31 18.80
C PRO A 19 -6.04 19.80 18.69
N GLY A 20 -4.81 20.20 19.02
CA GLY A 20 -4.39 21.60 19.19
C GLY A 20 -4.74 22.55 18.04
N TYR A 21 -4.59 22.11 16.80
CA TYR A 21 -4.98 22.89 15.61
C TYR A 21 -6.49 23.20 15.59
N LEU A 22 -7.34 22.20 15.84
CA LEU A 22 -8.79 22.39 15.81
C LEU A 22 -9.25 23.24 16.99
N VAL A 23 -8.68 23.03 18.19
CA VAL A 23 -8.98 23.87 19.35
C VAL A 23 -8.66 25.33 19.09
N LYS A 24 -7.51 25.61 18.46
CA LYS A 24 -7.12 26.97 18.09
C LYS A 24 -8.03 27.57 17.00
N SER A 25 -8.51 26.75 16.07
CA SER A 25 -9.31 27.20 14.92
C SER A 25 -10.76 27.47 15.31
N TYR A 26 -11.36 26.58 16.12
CA TYR A 26 -12.74 26.70 16.57
C TYR A 26 -12.90 27.52 17.87
N GLY A 27 -11.83 27.65 18.66
CA GLY A 27 -11.84 28.40 19.92
C GLY A 27 -12.35 27.61 21.13
N TYR A 28 -12.61 26.31 21.00
CA TYR A 28 -13.05 25.42 22.08
C TYR A 28 -12.46 24.01 21.93
N PRO A 29 -12.40 23.19 23.01
CA PRO A 29 -11.93 21.82 22.95
C PRO A 29 -12.73 20.97 21.95
N VAL A 30 -12.04 20.30 21.03
CA VAL A 30 -12.65 19.37 20.06
C VAL A 30 -12.09 17.98 20.27
N THR A 31 -12.99 17.02 20.44
CA THR A 31 -12.71 15.60 20.64
C THR A 31 -13.11 14.78 19.41
N LEU A 32 -12.63 13.54 19.32
CA LEU A 32 -13.08 12.62 18.26
C LEU A 32 -14.58 12.34 18.30
N ARG A 33 -15.19 12.41 19.49
CA ARG A 33 -16.64 12.25 19.66
C ARG A 33 -17.39 13.41 19.02
N ASP A 34 -16.95 14.64 19.25
CA ASP A 34 -17.54 15.83 18.62
C ASP A 34 -17.44 15.74 17.09
N LEU A 35 -16.30 15.25 16.57
CA LEU A 35 -16.12 15.01 15.14
C LEU A 35 -17.04 13.90 14.58
N ALA A 36 -17.37 12.91 15.40
CA ALA A 36 -18.26 11.80 15.02
C ALA A 36 -19.74 12.19 15.02
N GLU A 37 -20.10 13.30 15.68
CA GLU A 37 -21.45 13.88 15.68
C GLU A 37 -21.68 14.81 14.47
N ASP A 38 -20.61 15.32 13.84
CA ASP A 38 -20.70 16.07 12.58
C ASP A 38 -20.78 15.13 11.36
N SER A 39 -21.99 14.99 10.81
CA SER A 39 -22.28 14.16 9.64
C SER A 39 -21.40 14.46 8.41
N ARG A 40 -20.97 15.71 8.21
CA ARG A 40 -20.11 16.11 7.08
C ARG A 40 -18.69 15.60 7.29
N VAL A 41 -18.17 15.71 8.51
CA VAL A 41 -16.85 15.18 8.88
C VAL A 41 -16.84 13.65 8.77
N VAL A 42 -17.89 13.00 9.26
CA VAL A 42 -18.09 11.54 9.16
C VAL A 42 -18.10 11.09 7.71
N GLU A 43 -18.90 11.72 6.85
CA GLU A 43 -18.99 11.29 5.45
C GLU A 43 -17.67 11.50 4.71
N ASN A 44 -16.95 12.59 5.00
CA ASN A 44 -15.62 12.82 4.45
C ASN A 44 -14.60 11.77 4.94
N ALA A 45 -14.63 11.39 6.20
CA ALA A 45 -13.77 10.33 6.75
C ALA A 45 -14.08 8.97 6.11
N ARG A 46 -15.36 8.62 5.97
CA ARG A 46 -15.85 7.39 5.32
C ARG A 46 -15.44 7.35 3.84
N ARG A 47 -15.61 8.45 3.12
CA ARG A 47 -15.16 8.59 1.72
C ARG A 47 -13.66 8.31 1.62
N ARG A 48 -12.82 8.92 2.46
CA ARG A 48 -11.37 8.69 2.47
C ARG A 48 -11.02 7.22 2.68
N LEU A 49 -11.62 6.58 3.68
CA LEU A 49 -11.39 5.15 3.95
C LEU A 49 -11.86 4.29 2.77
N ARG A 50 -13.03 4.57 2.19
CA ARG A 50 -13.54 3.85 1.02
C ARG A 50 -12.59 3.99 -0.17
N GLU A 51 -12.12 5.19 -0.47
CA GLU A 51 -11.18 5.43 -1.57
C GLU A 51 -9.82 4.76 -1.33
N ALA A 52 -9.30 4.86 -0.10
CA ALA A 52 -8.09 4.16 0.28
C ALA A 52 -8.24 2.63 0.14
N ILE A 53 -9.37 2.08 0.60
CA ILE A 53 -9.68 0.66 0.46
C ILE A 53 -9.81 0.32 -1.00
N GLU A 54 -10.72 0.93 -1.77
CA GLU A 54 -11.11 0.52 -3.13
C GLU A 54 -10.09 0.89 -4.20
N LYS A 55 -9.66 2.15 -4.22
CA LYS A 55 -8.81 2.73 -5.27
C LYS A 55 -7.33 2.69 -4.89
N GLY A 56 -7.02 2.70 -3.58
CA GLY A 56 -5.64 2.78 -3.10
C GLY A 56 -5.02 4.16 -3.27
N GLU A 57 -5.87 5.19 -3.36
CA GLU A 57 -5.54 6.61 -3.45
C GLU A 57 -6.73 7.43 -2.93
N VAL A 58 -6.47 8.51 -2.18
CA VAL A 58 -7.49 9.45 -1.69
C VAL A 58 -7.57 10.65 -2.64
N SER A 59 -8.79 11.05 -3.02
CA SER A 59 -9.01 12.24 -3.84
C SER A 59 -8.80 13.54 -3.05
N VAL A 60 -8.39 14.60 -3.75
CA VAL A 60 -8.36 15.95 -3.19
C VAL A 60 -9.81 16.44 -3.05
N ALA A 61 -10.16 16.98 -1.87
CA ALA A 61 -11.43 17.66 -1.67
C ALA A 61 -11.21 19.17 -1.56
N GLU A 62 -12.13 19.94 -2.14
CA GLU A 62 -12.22 21.39 -1.99
C GLU A 62 -13.05 21.71 -0.74
N VAL A 63 -12.46 21.49 0.44
CA VAL A 63 -13.07 21.84 1.72
C VAL A 63 -12.06 22.63 2.58
N SER A 64 -12.52 23.17 3.71
CA SER A 64 -11.64 23.96 4.57
C SER A 64 -10.54 23.10 5.20
N ALA A 65 -9.48 23.75 5.71
CA ALA A 65 -8.41 23.05 6.41
C ALA A 65 -8.93 22.33 7.66
N GLU A 66 -9.89 22.91 8.36
CA GLU A 66 -10.52 22.33 9.55
C GLU A 66 -11.29 21.06 9.20
N ASP A 67 -12.05 21.07 8.11
CA ASP A 67 -12.77 19.89 7.62
C ASP A 67 -11.80 18.79 7.17
N GLU A 68 -10.75 19.15 6.43
CA GLU A 68 -9.72 18.20 5.98
C GLU A 68 -8.98 17.56 7.15
N VAL A 69 -8.62 18.34 8.17
CA VAL A 69 -7.95 17.85 9.38
C VAL A 69 -8.91 16.97 10.17
N SER A 70 -10.16 17.42 10.39
CA SER A 70 -11.17 16.66 11.13
C SER A 70 -11.46 15.31 10.47
N ALA A 71 -11.69 15.29 9.15
CA ALA A 71 -11.97 14.07 8.41
C ALA A 71 -10.77 13.11 8.40
N PHE A 72 -9.54 13.63 8.27
CA PHE A 72 -8.34 12.82 8.37
C PHE A 72 -8.21 12.14 9.74
N TYR A 73 -8.32 12.91 10.82
CA TYR A 73 -8.12 12.38 12.17
C TYR A 73 -9.24 11.41 12.59
N LEU A 74 -10.47 11.64 12.14
CA LEU A 74 -11.56 10.68 12.32
C LEU A 74 -11.31 9.39 11.54
N ALA A 75 -10.86 9.46 10.28
CA ALA A 75 -10.49 8.27 9.50
C ALA A 75 -9.31 7.50 10.13
N ALA A 76 -8.31 8.21 10.64
CA ALA A 76 -7.18 7.61 11.33
C ALA A 76 -7.60 6.93 12.64
N ALA A 77 -8.55 7.50 13.38
CA ALA A 77 -9.14 6.90 14.58
C ALA A 77 -9.90 5.61 14.26
N ILE A 78 -10.73 5.62 13.21
CA ILE A 78 -11.43 4.42 12.73
C ILE A 78 -10.42 3.32 12.35
N ALA A 79 -9.39 3.67 11.60
CA ALA A 79 -8.33 2.74 11.22
C ALA A 79 -7.59 2.17 12.45
N SER A 80 -7.32 3.00 13.45
CA SER A 80 -6.69 2.60 14.71
C SER A 80 -7.55 1.60 15.49
N MET A 81 -8.81 1.94 15.71
CA MET A 81 -9.76 1.11 16.47
C MET A 81 -10.06 -0.22 15.79
N SER A 82 -9.99 -0.28 14.45
CA SER A 82 -10.16 -1.53 13.71
C SER A 82 -9.12 -2.60 14.05
N GLN A 83 -7.97 -2.20 14.63
CA GLN A 83 -6.79 -3.05 14.87
C GLN A 83 -6.30 -3.80 13.60
N SER A 84 -6.76 -3.37 12.42
CA SER A 84 -6.37 -3.95 11.13
C SER A 84 -5.10 -3.28 10.62
N THR A 85 -3.98 -4.00 10.68
CA THR A 85 -2.72 -3.56 10.07
C THR A 85 -2.91 -3.24 8.58
N ARG A 86 -3.77 -4.02 7.90
CA ARG A 86 -4.03 -3.83 6.48
C ARG A 86 -4.77 -2.52 6.18
N LEU A 87 -5.76 -2.16 7.00
CA LEU A 87 -6.48 -0.90 6.84
C LEU A 87 -5.56 0.31 7.10
N ALA A 88 -4.74 0.23 8.15
CA ALA A 88 -3.76 1.27 8.45
C ALA A 88 -2.73 1.46 7.31
N GLU A 89 -2.25 0.36 6.72
CA GLU A 89 -1.37 0.41 5.54
C GLU A 89 -2.07 1.05 4.33
N LEU A 90 -3.30 0.63 4.04
CA LEU A 90 -4.07 1.16 2.91
C LEU A 90 -4.31 2.67 3.03
N LEU A 91 -4.70 3.14 4.21
CA LEU A 91 -4.90 4.57 4.46
C LEU A 91 -3.60 5.36 4.28
N ALA A 92 -2.51 4.90 4.91
CA ALA A 92 -1.20 5.57 4.81
C ALA A 92 -0.65 5.57 3.37
N GLU A 93 -0.82 4.48 2.62
CA GLU A 93 -0.40 4.38 1.22
C GLU A 93 -1.24 5.29 0.31
N ALA A 94 -2.55 5.34 0.53
CA ALA A 94 -3.45 6.14 -0.29
C ALA A 94 -3.24 7.65 -0.07
N GLU A 95 -3.09 8.08 1.18
CA GLU A 95 -2.83 9.48 1.54
C GLU A 95 -1.41 9.91 1.13
N SER A 96 -0.39 9.04 1.24
CA SER A 96 0.96 9.39 0.75
C SER A 96 1.03 9.51 -0.77
N LYS A 97 0.24 8.74 -1.53
CA LYS A 97 0.12 8.94 -2.99
C LYS A 97 -0.56 10.25 -3.33
N ARG A 98 -1.65 10.60 -2.62
CA ARG A 98 -2.30 11.91 -2.75
C ARG A 98 -1.29 13.03 -2.49
N ALA A 99 -0.55 12.93 -1.39
CA ALA A 99 0.49 13.88 -1.03
C ALA A 99 1.54 14.00 -2.13
N ARG A 100 2.01 12.88 -2.67
CA ARG A 100 3.03 12.87 -3.72
C ARG A 100 2.61 13.66 -4.95
N LYS A 101 1.33 13.59 -5.34
CA LYS A 101 0.79 14.39 -6.45
C LYS A 101 0.79 15.87 -6.11
N LEU A 102 0.27 16.23 -4.93
CA LEU A 102 0.25 17.63 -4.46
C LEU A 102 1.65 18.24 -4.37
N LEU A 103 2.65 17.45 -3.96
CA LEU A 103 4.04 17.88 -3.85
C LEU A 103 4.69 18.28 -5.19
N GLU A 104 4.15 17.86 -6.35
CA GLU A 104 4.69 18.30 -7.66
C GLU A 104 4.50 19.79 -7.89
N ASP A 105 3.40 20.35 -7.39
CA ASP A 105 3.03 21.75 -7.56
C ASP A 105 3.63 22.67 -6.48
N GLU A 106 4.34 22.08 -5.49
CA GLU A 106 4.98 22.84 -4.42
C GLU A 106 6.37 23.35 -4.84
N ASP A 107 6.65 24.59 -4.46
CA ASP A 107 7.96 25.20 -4.64
C ASP A 107 8.99 24.69 -3.61
N ARG A 108 10.25 25.07 -3.81
CA ARG A 108 11.39 24.64 -2.99
C ARG A 108 11.20 24.98 -1.50
N GLU A 109 10.66 26.15 -1.18
CA GLU A 109 10.50 26.61 0.20
C GLU A 109 9.34 25.88 0.89
N ALA A 110 8.24 25.62 0.17
CA ALA A 110 7.12 24.81 0.64
C ALA A 110 7.56 23.36 0.93
N LEU A 111 8.32 22.73 0.04
CA LEU A 111 8.86 21.37 0.25
C LEU A 111 9.75 21.30 1.51
N LEU A 112 10.61 22.30 1.72
CA LEU A 112 11.44 22.40 2.93
C LEU A 112 10.63 22.69 4.20
N ALA A 113 9.55 23.48 4.10
CA ALA A 113 8.62 23.70 5.20
C ALA A 113 7.91 22.40 5.61
N ILE A 114 7.40 21.63 4.64
CA ILE A 114 6.80 20.31 4.86
C ILE A 114 7.79 19.36 5.53
N ALA A 115 9.04 19.33 5.05
CA ALA A 115 10.09 18.52 5.66
C ALA A 115 10.31 18.87 7.14
N ARG A 116 10.35 20.16 7.47
CA ARG A 116 10.47 20.63 8.87
C ARG A 116 9.26 20.23 9.72
N SER A 117 8.04 20.35 9.20
CA SER A 117 6.82 19.89 9.89
C SER A 117 6.80 18.37 10.13
N LEU A 118 7.51 17.60 9.30
CA LEU A 118 7.73 16.16 9.49
C LEU A 118 8.89 15.85 10.46
N GLY A 119 9.53 16.86 11.05
CA GLY A 119 10.67 16.70 11.95
C GLY A 119 11.97 16.32 11.24
N LEU A 120 12.09 16.61 9.95
CA LEU A 120 13.26 16.29 9.13
C LEU A 120 14.19 17.49 9.03
N ARG A 121 15.50 17.27 9.24
CA ARG A 121 16.53 18.29 8.95
C ARG A 121 16.88 18.25 7.48
N ALA A 122 16.08 18.98 6.70
CA ALA A 122 16.29 19.19 5.27
C ALA A 122 16.71 20.65 4.99
N SER A 123 17.62 20.83 4.04
CA SER A 123 18.12 22.14 3.64
C SER A 123 18.26 22.24 2.13
N LYS A 124 18.21 23.48 1.62
CA LYS A 124 18.58 23.79 0.24
C LYS A 124 20.01 23.33 -0.04
N ALA A 125 20.21 22.68 -1.17
CA ALA A 125 21.50 22.36 -1.74
C ALA A 125 21.49 22.75 -3.22
N ASP A 126 22.65 22.80 -3.86
CA ASP A 126 22.76 22.99 -5.31
C ASP A 126 24.00 22.22 -5.81
N LEU A 127 24.10 20.94 -5.41
CA LEU A 127 25.26 20.10 -5.71
C LEU A 127 25.17 19.53 -7.12
N LYS A 128 26.04 19.98 -8.02
CA LYS A 128 26.17 19.40 -9.36
C LYS A 128 27.04 18.16 -9.33
N VAL A 129 26.50 17.02 -9.77
CA VAL A 129 27.20 15.74 -9.83
C VAL A 129 27.18 15.19 -11.26
N PRO A 130 28.28 14.58 -11.75
CA PRO A 130 28.24 13.85 -13.00
C PRO A 130 27.29 12.66 -12.86
N TRP A 131 26.34 12.52 -13.78
CA TRP A 131 25.28 11.51 -13.71
C TRP A 131 25.47 10.40 -14.73
N THR A 132 25.77 10.76 -15.99
CA THR A 132 25.98 9.79 -17.06
C THR A 132 26.89 10.37 -18.14
N MET A 133 27.58 9.50 -18.87
CA MET A 133 28.34 9.88 -20.06
C MET A 133 27.67 9.28 -21.30
N ARG A 134 27.40 10.13 -22.30
CA ARG A 134 26.83 9.69 -23.58
C ARG A 134 27.56 10.40 -24.71
N GLN A 135 28.07 9.64 -25.67
CA GLN A 135 28.83 10.16 -26.83
C GLN A 135 30.01 11.09 -26.43
N GLY A 136 30.78 10.70 -25.40
CA GLY A 136 31.91 11.50 -24.91
C GLY A 136 31.53 12.79 -24.17
N ARG A 137 30.23 13.04 -23.94
CA ARG A 137 29.74 14.18 -23.16
C ARG A 137 29.25 13.73 -21.78
N THR A 138 29.70 14.42 -20.74
CA THR A 138 29.23 14.23 -19.36
C THR A 138 27.96 15.05 -19.12
N PHE A 139 26.90 14.35 -18.74
CA PHE A 139 25.64 14.96 -18.31
C PHE A 139 25.66 15.07 -16.79
N TYR A 140 25.34 16.26 -16.29
CA TYR A 140 25.31 16.55 -14.87
C TYR A 140 23.86 16.57 -14.37
N ARG A 141 23.69 16.19 -13.12
CA ARG A 141 22.45 16.35 -12.38
C ARG A 141 22.69 17.31 -11.22
N THR A 142 21.74 18.20 -10.96
CA THR A 142 21.78 19.06 -9.78
C THR A 142 20.94 18.41 -8.67
N LEU A 143 21.55 18.26 -7.51
CA LEU A 143 20.89 17.80 -6.29
C LEU A 143 20.54 19.04 -5.46
N ASN A 144 19.26 19.41 -5.50
CA ASN A 144 18.71 20.66 -4.99
C ASN A 144 18.40 20.63 -3.48
N TYR A 145 18.45 19.45 -2.88
CA TYR A 145 18.13 19.24 -1.47
C TYR A 145 19.18 18.38 -0.80
N SER A 146 19.30 18.58 0.50
CA SER A 146 20.04 17.70 1.39
C SER A 146 19.21 17.38 2.62
N VAL A 147 19.35 16.17 3.13
CA VAL A 147 18.72 15.71 4.38
C VAL A 147 19.80 15.09 5.26
N SER A 148 19.73 15.27 6.58
CA SER A 148 20.67 14.57 7.48
C SER A 148 20.59 13.05 7.28
N ALA A 149 21.74 12.37 7.22
CA ALA A 149 21.77 10.92 7.02
C ALA A 149 20.97 10.15 8.09
N ALA A 150 20.96 10.67 9.32
CA ALA A 150 20.15 10.13 10.40
C ALA A 150 18.64 10.20 10.10
N ASP A 151 18.14 11.35 9.61
CA ASP A 151 16.72 11.50 9.30
C ASP A 151 16.33 10.77 8.00
N TYR A 152 17.25 10.70 7.04
CA TYR A 152 17.09 9.84 5.86
C TYR A 152 16.87 8.37 6.25
N LEU A 153 17.78 7.81 7.05
CA LEU A 153 17.70 6.41 7.50
C LEU A 153 16.47 6.14 8.37
N LYS A 154 16.06 7.10 9.21
CA LYS A 154 14.79 7.01 9.96
C LYS A 154 13.62 6.71 9.03
N VAL A 155 13.54 7.35 7.87
CA VAL A 155 12.41 7.14 6.93
C VAL A 155 12.56 5.83 6.16
N VAL A 156 13.75 5.52 5.66
CA VAL A 156 13.92 4.47 4.63
C VAL A 156 14.47 3.14 5.13
N ALA A 157 15.04 3.03 6.33
CA ALA A 157 15.77 1.83 6.76
C ALA A 157 14.95 0.53 6.79
N ARG A 158 13.62 0.62 6.87
CA ARG A 158 12.71 -0.55 6.85
C ARG A 158 12.12 -0.84 5.48
N LEU A 159 12.47 -0.07 4.46
CA LEU A 159 11.99 -0.27 3.09
C LEU A 159 12.84 -1.33 2.40
N ASN A 160 12.18 -2.30 1.76
CA ASN A 160 12.84 -3.26 0.90
C ASN A 160 12.86 -2.76 -0.55
N ASP A 161 13.40 -1.56 -0.75
CA ASP A 161 13.57 -0.93 -2.06
C ASP A 161 15.02 -0.44 -2.20
N PRO A 162 15.83 -1.09 -3.05
CA PRO A 162 17.23 -0.75 -3.26
C PRO A 162 17.46 0.71 -3.67
N ARG A 163 16.47 1.37 -4.27
CA ARG A 163 16.55 2.79 -4.63
C ARG A 163 16.89 3.67 -3.42
N TRP A 164 16.41 3.29 -2.24
CA TRP A 164 16.61 4.05 -1.00
C TRP A 164 17.82 3.58 -0.18
N SER A 165 18.55 2.57 -0.66
CA SER A 165 19.75 2.12 0.04
C SER A 165 20.77 3.26 0.10
N LEU A 166 21.37 3.47 1.28
CA LEU A 166 22.31 4.57 1.49
C LEU A 166 23.53 4.45 0.57
N VAL A 167 23.95 3.23 0.24
CA VAL A 167 25.06 2.96 -0.71
C VAL A 167 24.76 3.44 -2.14
N ASN A 168 23.48 3.62 -2.47
CA ASN A 168 23.03 4.11 -3.77
C ASN A 168 22.73 5.63 -3.75
N SER A 169 23.07 6.32 -2.65
CA SER A 169 22.79 7.74 -2.45
C SER A 169 24.07 8.58 -2.45
N MET A 170 23.98 9.85 -2.88
CA MET A 170 25.10 10.79 -2.77
C MET A 170 25.19 11.29 -1.33
N VAL A 171 26.24 10.88 -0.61
CA VAL A 171 26.46 11.24 0.80
C VAL A 171 27.73 12.09 0.93
N LYS A 172 27.61 13.28 1.53
CA LYS A 172 28.76 14.16 1.80
C LYS A 172 28.54 14.92 3.10
N GLY A 173 29.51 14.85 4.03
CA GLY A 173 29.45 15.58 5.29
C GLY A 173 28.28 15.19 6.20
N GLY A 174 27.89 13.91 6.20
CA GLY A 174 26.74 13.43 6.98
C GLY A 174 25.36 13.80 6.40
N LEU A 175 25.32 14.34 5.18
CA LEU A 175 24.10 14.70 4.47
C LEU A 175 23.90 13.81 3.25
N VAL A 176 22.64 13.46 2.98
CA VAL A 176 22.20 12.74 1.77
C VAL A 176 21.60 13.76 0.81
N TYR A 177 22.12 13.80 -0.42
CA TYR A 177 21.73 14.77 -1.43
C TYR A 177 20.74 14.18 -2.42
N MET A 178 19.74 14.99 -2.81
CA MET A 178 18.63 14.58 -3.66
C MET A 178 18.29 15.66 -4.69
N ASP A 179 17.87 15.22 -5.87
CA ASP A 179 17.14 16.05 -6.83
C ASP A 179 15.68 16.26 -6.41
N ASP A 180 14.93 17.09 -7.15
CA ASP A 180 13.54 17.42 -6.83
C ASP A 180 12.62 16.20 -6.80
N GLY A 181 12.70 15.32 -7.80
CA GLY A 181 11.84 14.15 -7.88
C GLY A 181 12.11 13.17 -6.73
N THR A 182 13.38 12.92 -6.44
CA THR A 182 13.78 12.06 -5.32
C THR A 182 13.37 12.66 -3.97
N PHE A 183 13.47 13.98 -3.79
CA PHE A 183 13.05 14.62 -2.55
C PHE A 183 11.53 14.55 -2.35
N ARG A 184 10.72 14.76 -3.39
CA ARG A 184 9.25 14.58 -3.32
C ARG A 184 8.86 13.14 -2.99
N ASP A 185 9.52 12.16 -3.61
CA ASP A 185 9.33 10.75 -3.28
C ASP A 185 9.68 10.48 -1.80
N PHE A 186 10.79 11.04 -1.32
CA PHE A 186 11.23 10.90 0.06
C PHE A 186 10.23 11.50 1.07
N LEU A 187 9.70 12.69 0.79
CA LEU A 187 8.65 13.31 1.61
C LEU A 187 7.39 12.46 1.63
N SER A 188 6.99 11.85 0.51
CA SER A 188 5.83 10.95 0.49
C SER A 188 5.99 9.74 1.40
N LEU A 189 7.21 9.17 1.51
CA LEU A 189 7.53 8.08 2.43
C LEU A 189 7.50 8.54 3.89
N ALA A 190 8.05 9.73 4.17
CA ALA A 190 8.01 10.32 5.51
C ALA A 190 6.57 10.60 5.95
N ILE A 191 5.70 11.05 5.05
CA ILE A 191 4.27 11.24 5.27
C ILE A 191 3.57 9.91 5.56
N ALA A 192 3.82 8.87 4.76
CA ALA A 192 3.25 7.54 5.02
C ALA A 192 3.63 7.04 6.42
N ARG A 193 4.86 7.27 6.85
CA ARG A 193 5.31 6.95 8.21
C ARG A 193 4.59 7.79 9.26
N ARG A 194 4.51 9.12 9.08
CA ARG A 194 3.80 10.02 10.00
C ARG A 194 2.35 9.60 10.21
N ILE A 195 1.64 9.23 9.14
CA ILE A 195 0.25 8.75 9.21
C ILE A 195 0.16 7.44 9.99
N LYS A 196 1.07 6.48 9.74
CA LYS A 196 1.11 5.24 10.52
C LYS A 196 1.38 5.50 12.00
N ASP A 197 2.27 6.44 12.32
CA ASP A 197 2.53 6.82 13.70
C ASP A 197 1.29 7.44 14.35
N ILE A 198 0.58 8.35 13.65
CA ILE A 198 -0.70 8.92 14.10
C ILE A 198 -1.74 7.82 14.39
N ILE A 199 -1.96 6.90 13.44
CA ILE A 199 -2.92 5.80 13.60
C ILE A 199 -2.57 4.94 14.83
N ARG A 200 -1.29 4.72 15.12
CA ARG A 200 -0.88 3.90 16.27
C ARG A 200 -1.05 4.60 17.61
N THR A 201 -0.95 5.93 17.65
CA THR A 201 -0.95 6.69 18.91
C THR A 201 -2.29 7.34 19.23
N ILE A 202 -3.14 7.57 18.22
CA ILE A 202 -4.44 8.21 18.41
C ILE A 202 -5.32 7.38 19.35
N GLN A 203 -5.90 8.04 20.36
CA GLN A 203 -6.77 7.41 21.35
C GLN A 203 -8.22 7.74 21.02
N SER A 204 -9.12 6.76 21.11
CA SER A 204 -10.57 6.94 20.92
C SER A 204 -11.34 6.18 21.99
N ASP A 205 -12.49 6.70 22.37
CA ASP A 205 -13.32 6.28 23.51
C ASP A 205 -14.38 5.22 23.16
N GLY A 206 -14.30 4.60 21.98
CA GLY A 206 -15.25 3.56 21.56
C GLY A 206 -16.43 4.07 20.72
N SER A 207 -16.60 5.38 20.58
CA SER A 207 -17.73 6.02 19.86
C SER A 207 -17.80 5.71 18.35
N LEU A 208 -16.76 5.12 17.77
CA LEU A 208 -16.64 4.90 16.32
C LEU A 208 -17.02 3.48 15.84
N GLY A 209 -17.54 2.63 16.73
CA GLY A 209 -17.82 1.21 16.45
C GLY A 209 -18.54 0.93 15.12
N PRO A 210 -19.68 1.58 14.82
CA PRO A 210 -20.39 1.37 13.55
C PRO A 210 -19.55 1.67 12.30
N TYR A 211 -18.70 2.71 12.37
CA TYR A 211 -17.83 3.12 11.26
C TYR A 211 -16.63 2.16 11.11
N VAL A 212 -16.15 1.59 12.23
CA VAL A 212 -15.14 0.53 12.22
C VAL A 212 -15.68 -0.73 11.53
N ASP A 213 -16.87 -1.17 11.91
CA ASP A 213 -17.53 -2.34 11.30
C ASP A 213 -17.75 -2.15 9.80
N GLU A 214 -18.18 -0.96 9.38
CA GLU A 214 -18.33 -0.63 7.97
C GLU A 214 -16.99 -0.71 7.22
N ALA A 215 -15.94 -0.09 7.75
CA ALA A 215 -14.62 -0.11 7.11
C ALA A 215 -14.05 -1.54 6.98
N LEU A 216 -14.25 -2.38 8.01
CA LEU A 216 -13.84 -3.78 7.97
C LEU A 216 -14.66 -4.61 6.98
N ARG A 217 -15.98 -4.38 6.88
CA ARG A 217 -16.82 -5.02 5.86
C ARG A 217 -16.41 -4.63 4.45
N LEU A 218 -16.10 -3.35 4.22
CA LEU A 218 -15.60 -2.87 2.93
C LEU A 218 -14.25 -3.51 2.57
N LEU A 219 -13.35 -3.60 3.53
CA LEU A 219 -12.06 -4.27 3.35
C LEU A 219 -12.26 -5.75 2.99
N ALA A 220 -13.06 -6.47 3.75
CA ALA A 220 -13.37 -7.87 3.51
C ALA A 220 -14.02 -8.09 2.14
N ALA A 221 -14.96 -7.23 1.73
CA ALA A 221 -15.59 -7.29 0.41
C ALA A 221 -14.59 -7.05 -0.73
N LYS A 222 -13.64 -6.12 -0.56
CA LYS A 222 -12.56 -5.92 -1.53
C LYS A 222 -11.64 -7.14 -1.62
N GLU A 223 -11.33 -7.74 -0.48
CA GLU A 223 -10.50 -8.94 -0.41
C GLU A 223 -11.21 -10.16 -1.01
N ALA A 224 -12.53 -10.29 -0.82
CA ALA A 224 -13.35 -11.35 -1.45
C ALA A 224 -13.51 -11.19 -2.97
N LYS A 225 -13.46 -9.95 -3.50
CA LYS A 225 -13.41 -9.68 -4.95
C LYS A 225 -12.06 -10.05 -5.59
N VAL A 226 -11.03 -10.28 -4.79
CA VAL A 226 -9.89 -11.10 -5.24
C VAL A 226 -10.36 -12.53 -5.03
N PRO A 227 -10.51 -13.38 -6.07
CA PRO A 227 -11.14 -14.68 -5.90
C PRO A 227 -10.40 -15.47 -4.82
N ILE A 228 -11.03 -15.52 -3.64
CA ILE A 228 -10.78 -16.54 -2.63
C ILE A 228 -11.16 -17.81 -3.36
N ALA A 229 -10.13 -18.51 -3.83
CA ALA A 229 -10.28 -19.76 -4.52
C ALA A 229 -10.88 -20.76 -3.52
N SER A 230 -12.21 -20.83 -3.43
CA SER A 230 -12.92 -21.93 -2.77
C SER A 230 -12.47 -23.27 -3.34
N SER A 231 -12.00 -23.25 -4.59
CA SER A 231 -11.17 -24.28 -5.23
C SER A 231 -10.06 -23.60 -6.05
N LEU A 232 -8.84 -24.15 -6.02
CA LEU A 232 -7.73 -23.66 -6.85
C LEU A 232 -8.02 -23.89 -8.34
N ASP A 233 -8.33 -22.81 -9.07
CA ASP A 233 -8.39 -22.88 -10.53
C ASP A 233 -6.97 -22.79 -11.10
N VAL A 234 -6.39 -23.96 -11.38
CA VAL A 234 -5.05 -24.09 -11.96
C VAL A 234 -4.92 -23.33 -13.29
N ASN A 235 -6.02 -23.07 -14.01
CA ASN A 235 -5.97 -22.29 -15.25
C ASN A 235 -5.56 -20.84 -15.01
N LEU A 236 -5.92 -20.29 -13.85
CA LEU A 236 -5.58 -18.93 -13.45
C LEU A 236 -4.15 -18.81 -12.89
N PHE A 237 -3.46 -19.93 -12.67
CA PHE A 237 -2.09 -19.91 -12.16
C PHE A 237 -1.13 -19.28 -13.18
N PRO A 238 -0.23 -18.39 -12.74
CA PRO A 238 0.89 -17.94 -13.55
C PRO A 238 1.78 -19.11 -13.99
N PRO A 239 2.55 -18.99 -15.08
CA PRO A 239 3.41 -20.05 -15.59
C PRO A 239 4.35 -20.64 -14.52
N CYS A 240 4.94 -19.80 -13.67
CA CYS A 240 5.80 -20.25 -12.58
C CYS A 240 5.10 -21.16 -11.57
N VAL A 241 3.85 -20.86 -11.24
CA VAL A 241 3.08 -21.62 -10.25
C VAL A 241 2.53 -22.90 -10.90
N LYS A 242 2.14 -22.84 -12.18
CA LYS A 242 1.73 -24.02 -12.95
C LYS A 242 2.81 -25.08 -12.99
N GLU A 243 4.07 -24.68 -13.16
CA GLU A 243 5.22 -25.59 -13.12
C GLU A 243 5.36 -26.28 -11.76
N LEU A 244 5.12 -25.56 -10.66
CA LEU A 244 5.28 -26.08 -9.31
C LEU A 244 4.06 -26.88 -8.83
N ALA A 245 2.85 -26.58 -9.31
CA ALA A 245 1.61 -27.14 -8.78
C ALA A 245 1.57 -28.69 -8.76
N PRO A 246 2.02 -29.42 -9.80
CA PRO A 246 1.99 -30.88 -9.78
C PRO A 246 2.86 -31.48 -8.67
N ASN A 247 4.07 -30.97 -8.48
CA ASN A 247 4.99 -31.44 -7.43
C ASN A 247 5.91 -30.31 -6.97
N PRO A 248 5.50 -29.49 -5.98
CA PRO A 248 6.30 -28.36 -5.51
C PRO A 248 7.66 -28.77 -4.93
N ARG A 249 7.73 -29.99 -4.39
CA ARG A 249 8.93 -30.57 -3.77
C ARG A 249 10.00 -30.96 -4.79
N SER A 250 9.64 -31.12 -6.07
CA SER A 250 10.60 -31.43 -7.15
C SER A 250 11.75 -30.41 -7.27
N LYS A 251 11.53 -29.17 -6.82
CA LYS A 251 12.53 -28.09 -6.77
C LYS A 251 13.02 -27.79 -5.33
N GLY A 252 12.91 -28.77 -4.42
CA GLY A 252 13.33 -28.67 -3.03
C GLY A 252 12.49 -27.72 -2.16
N ASP A 253 13.06 -27.24 -1.05
CA ASP A 253 12.38 -26.33 -0.10
C ASP A 253 11.95 -25.02 -0.75
N ARG A 254 12.72 -24.54 -1.72
CA ARG A 254 12.41 -23.30 -2.43
C ARG A 254 11.18 -23.43 -3.31
N GLY A 255 11.00 -24.56 -4.00
CA GLY A 255 9.80 -24.85 -4.79
C GLY A 255 8.55 -24.97 -3.91
N LEU A 256 8.68 -25.72 -2.81
CA LEU A 256 7.60 -25.88 -1.84
C LEU A 256 7.19 -24.53 -1.22
N TYR A 257 8.16 -23.75 -0.76
CA TYR A 257 7.90 -22.41 -0.22
C TYR A 257 7.23 -21.50 -1.25
N ALA A 258 7.75 -21.44 -2.48
CA ALA A 258 7.22 -20.57 -3.53
C ALA A 258 5.75 -20.91 -3.86
N TYR A 259 5.42 -22.21 -3.88
CA TYR A 259 4.05 -22.67 -4.09
C TYR A 259 3.15 -22.33 -2.89
N LEU A 260 3.49 -22.78 -1.68
CA LEU A 260 2.64 -22.59 -0.50
C LEU A 260 2.46 -21.11 -0.13
N SER A 261 3.51 -20.30 -0.24
CA SER A 261 3.40 -18.85 -0.01
C SER A 261 2.51 -18.17 -1.05
N PHE A 262 2.49 -18.64 -2.30
CA PHE A 262 1.57 -18.16 -3.32
C PHE A 262 0.12 -18.55 -3.00
N ILE A 263 -0.14 -19.83 -2.70
CA ILE A 263 -1.47 -20.33 -2.33
C ILE A 263 -2.04 -19.59 -1.11
N ALA A 264 -1.21 -19.39 -0.07
CA ALA A 264 -1.59 -18.59 1.09
C ALA A 264 -1.85 -17.11 0.73
N SER A 265 -1.01 -16.53 -0.14
CA SER A 265 -1.12 -15.10 -0.54
C SER A 265 -2.31 -14.79 -1.45
N ILE A 266 -2.88 -15.79 -2.15
CA ILE A 266 -4.15 -15.63 -2.89
C ILE A 266 -5.38 -15.81 -2.00
N GLY A 267 -5.17 -16.07 -0.70
CA GLY A 267 -6.24 -16.24 0.27
C GLY A 267 -6.94 -17.58 0.17
N ALA A 268 -6.24 -18.65 -0.21
CA ALA A 268 -6.84 -19.99 -0.21
C ALA A 268 -7.34 -20.37 1.20
N PRO A 269 -8.53 -21.00 1.33
CA PRO A 269 -9.03 -21.50 2.60
C PRO A 269 -8.07 -22.46 3.28
N LEU A 270 -8.16 -22.58 4.61
CA LEU A 270 -7.30 -23.45 5.41
C LEU A 270 -7.37 -24.91 4.95
N GLU A 271 -8.55 -25.38 4.57
CA GLU A 271 -8.82 -26.73 4.09
C GLU A 271 -8.07 -27.01 2.78
N VAL A 272 -8.06 -26.02 1.87
CA VAL A 272 -7.35 -26.09 0.59
C VAL A 272 -5.85 -26.12 0.83
N LEU A 273 -5.33 -25.22 1.69
CA LEU A 273 -3.90 -25.20 2.02
C LEU A 273 -3.46 -26.51 2.71
N THR A 274 -4.30 -27.06 3.58
CA THR A 274 -4.09 -28.35 4.26
C THR A 274 -3.98 -29.49 3.24
N SER A 275 -4.90 -29.55 2.27
CA SER A 275 -4.88 -30.56 1.21
C SER A 275 -3.61 -30.46 0.36
N GLU A 276 -3.20 -29.25 -0.02
CA GLU A 276 -1.98 -29.02 -0.79
C GLU A 276 -0.72 -29.40 -0.02
N ILE A 277 -0.65 -29.10 1.28
CA ILE A 277 0.47 -29.50 2.15
C ILE A 277 0.52 -31.01 2.30
N SER A 278 -0.61 -31.65 2.59
CA SER A 278 -0.71 -33.11 2.73
C SER A 278 -0.22 -33.81 1.46
N ARG A 279 -0.65 -33.33 0.30
CA ARG A 279 -0.24 -33.83 -1.01
C ARG A 279 1.23 -33.59 -1.31
N ALA A 280 1.73 -32.36 -1.11
CA ALA A 280 3.09 -31.98 -1.47
C ALA A 280 4.16 -32.62 -0.56
N LEU A 281 3.82 -32.92 0.70
CA LEU A 281 4.72 -33.52 1.68
C LEU A 281 4.47 -35.01 1.93
N GLY A 282 3.36 -35.56 1.43
CA GLY A 282 2.97 -36.95 1.69
C GLY A 282 2.64 -37.22 3.16
N ILE A 283 2.14 -36.22 3.89
CA ILE A 283 1.82 -36.33 5.33
C ILE A 283 0.31 -36.44 5.57
N PRO A 284 -0.14 -37.10 6.65
CA PRO A 284 -1.56 -37.18 7.01
C PRO A 284 -2.21 -35.81 7.16
N SER A 285 -3.49 -35.69 6.78
CA SER A 285 -4.26 -34.43 6.79
C SER A 285 -4.25 -33.72 8.15
N GLU A 286 -4.34 -34.45 9.26
CA GLU A 286 -4.28 -33.88 10.61
C GLU A 286 -2.95 -33.14 10.87
N LYS A 287 -1.84 -33.74 10.47
CA LYS A 287 -0.51 -33.11 10.60
C LYS A 287 -0.35 -31.94 9.63
N ALA A 288 -0.89 -32.07 8.42
CA ALA A 288 -0.89 -31.00 7.43
C ALA A 288 -1.68 -29.78 7.92
N LYS A 289 -2.80 -29.99 8.60
CA LYS A 289 -3.65 -28.92 9.15
C LYS A 289 -2.90 -28.13 10.22
N ALA A 290 -2.35 -28.83 11.22
CA ALA A 290 -1.56 -28.18 12.27
C ALA A 290 -0.37 -27.41 11.68
N PHE A 291 0.28 -27.95 10.64
CA PHE A 291 1.37 -27.28 9.95
C PHE A 291 0.90 -26.04 9.17
N ALA A 292 -0.25 -26.12 8.48
CA ALA A 292 -0.86 -24.99 7.78
C ALA A 292 -1.18 -23.85 8.74
N GLU A 293 -1.81 -24.15 9.88
CA GLU A 293 -2.12 -23.19 10.93
C GLU A 293 -0.85 -22.52 11.48
N ALA A 294 0.19 -23.30 11.79
CA ALA A 294 1.47 -22.77 12.27
C ALA A 294 2.15 -21.85 11.24
N LEU A 295 2.11 -22.20 9.95
CA LEU A 295 2.65 -21.40 8.86
C LEU A 295 1.90 -20.06 8.70
N LEU A 296 0.56 -20.10 8.74
CA LEU A 296 -0.27 -18.90 8.65
C LEU A 296 -0.06 -17.99 9.87
N ALA A 297 -0.03 -18.57 11.08
CA ALA A 297 0.26 -17.83 12.32
C ALA A 297 1.65 -17.19 12.30
N SER A 298 2.63 -17.84 11.68
CA SER A 298 3.96 -17.28 11.45
C SER A 298 3.98 -16.15 10.41
N GLY A 299 2.90 -15.96 9.65
CA GLY A 299 2.73 -14.90 8.67
C GLY A 299 2.98 -15.32 7.22
N LEU A 300 2.87 -16.61 6.88
CA LEU A 300 2.87 -17.07 5.49
C LEU A 300 1.67 -16.48 4.74
N GLY A 301 1.91 -15.87 3.57
CA GLY A 301 0.87 -15.20 2.78
C GLY A 301 0.69 -13.71 3.11
N THR A 302 1.07 -13.28 4.31
CA THR A 302 0.97 -11.88 4.75
C THR A 302 2.35 -11.22 4.82
N LYS A 303 3.19 -11.65 5.76
CA LYS A 303 4.59 -11.23 5.97
C LYS A 303 5.56 -11.95 5.04
N TYR A 304 5.42 -13.26 4.92
CA TYR A 304 6.25 -14.11 4.06
C TYR A 304 5.50 -14.36 2.74
N ARG A 305 5.86 -13.57 1.73
CA ARG A 305 5.22 -13.57 0.40
C ARG A 305 6.02 -14.42 -0.61
N PRO A 306 5.38 -14.86 -1.69
CA PRO A 306 6.08 -15.56 -2.77
C PRO A 306 7.17 -14.68 -3.37
N TYR A 307 8.18 -15.34 -3.91
CA TYR A 307 9.26 -14.68 -4.64
C TYR A 307 8.72 -13.82 -5.79
N THR A 308 9.51 -12.83 -6.20
CA THR A 308 9.26 -12.13 -7.47
C THR A 308 9.48 -13.07 -8.65
N CYS A 309 8.87 -12.79 -9.80
CA CYS A 309 9.03 -13.67 -10.96
C CYS A 309 10.49 -13.74 -11.44
N ASP A 310 11.24 -12.66 -11.32
CA ASP A 310 12.67 -12.65 -11.62
C ASP A 310 13.48 -13.58 -10.71
N VAL A 311 13.19 -13.57 -9.40
CA VAL A 311 13.83 -14.47 -8.44
C VAL A 311 13.45 -15.92 -8.70
N MET A 312 12.18 -16.20 -9.02
CA MET A 312 11.76 -17.56 -9.40
C MET A 312 12.49 -18.06 -10.65
N ARG A 313 12.73 -17.19 -11.63
CA ARG A 313 13.49 -17.52 -12.85
C ARG A 313 14.95 -17.83 -12.53
N GLN A 314 15.61 -16.99 -11.73
CA GLN A 314 17.00 -17.20 -11.30
C GLN A 314 17.18 -18.51 -10.53
N TYR A 315 16.20 -18.91 -9.72
CA TYR A 315 16.22 -20.16 -8.98
C TYR A 315 15.74 -21.38 -9.78
N GLY A 316 15.43 -21.24 -11.07
CA GLY A 316 14.94 -22.35 -11.90
C GLY A 316 13.57 -22.89 -11.48
N LEU A 317 12.79 -22.06 -10.78
CA LEU A 317 11.42 -22.34 -10.33
C LEU A 317 10.36 -21.90 -11.33
N CYS A 318 10.76 -21.17 -12.38
CA CYS A 318 9.83 -20.63 -13.36
C CYS A 318 10.34 -20.89 -14.79
N PRO A 319 9.53 -21.53 -15.66
CA PRO A 319 9.96 -21.91 -17.00
C PRO A 319 10.03 -20.72 -17.96
N VAL A 320 9.23 -19.67 -17.75
CA VAL A 320 9.14 -18.48 -18.61
C VAL A 320 8.86 -17.23 -17.78
N ASP A 321 9.04 -16.02 -18.33
CA ASP A 321 8.62 -14.83 -17.60
C ASP A 321 7.09 -14.80 -17.37
N CYS A 322 6.67 -14.50 -16.14
CA CYS A 322 5.26 -14.42 -15.77
C CYS A 322 4.58 -13.12 -16.26
N GLY A 323 5.37 -12.22 -16.88
CA GLY A 323 4.93 -10.95 -17.46
C GLY A 323 4.45 -9.93 -16.41
N SER A 324 4.93 -10.03 -15.17
CA SER A 324 4.63 -9.11 -14.06
C SER A 324 5.71 -9.19 -12.98
N LYS A 325 5.70 -8.28 -12.00
CA LYS A 325 6.74 -8.29 -10.94
C LYS A 325 6.62 -9.49 -10.00
N THR A 326 5.40 -9.96 -9.74
CA THR A 326 5.15 -11.09 -8.83
C THR A 326 4.09 -12.05 -9.37
N PRO A 327 4.14 -13.34 -9.03
CA PRO A 327 3.11 -14.31 -9.42
C PRO A 327 1.69 -13.87 -9.01
N LEU A 328 1.55 -13.17 -7.90
CA LEU A 328 0.26 -12.63 -7.44
C LEU A 328 -0.31 -11.57 -8.39
N GLN A 329 0.54 -10.72 -8.97
CA GLN A 329 0.10 -9.74 -9.96
C GLN A 329 -0.35 -10.43 -11.25
N ALA A 330 0.41 -11.43 -11.73
CA ALA A 330 0.02 -12.24 -12.87
C ALA A 330 -1.31 -12.96 -12.64
N TYR A 331 -1.49 -13.58 -11.46
CA TYR A 331 -2.74 -14.25 -11.07
C TYR A 331 -3.93 -13.28 -11.09
N ARG A 332 -3.79 -12.10 -10.47
CA ARG A 332 -4.86 -11.09 -10.46
C ARG A 332 -5.23 -10.62 -11.87
N ARG A 333 -4.25 -10.50 -12.78
CA ARG A 333 -4.51 -10.14 -14.17
C ARG A 333 -5.30 -11.23 -14.90
N LEU A 334 -4.89 -12.50 -14.76
CA LEU A 334 -5.58 -13.67 -15.35
C LEU A 334 -7.00 -13.84 -14.76
N ALA A 335 -7.17 -13.59 -13.47
CA ALA A 335 -8.47 -13.60 -12.80
C ALA A 335 -9.38 -12.48 -13.31
N ARG A 336 -8.85 -11.28 -13.59
CA ARG A 336 -9.65 -10.17 -14.14
C ARG A 336 -10.08 -10.41 -15.59
N SER A 337 -9.20 -10.98 -16.42
CA SER A 337 -9.53 -11.28 -17.82
C SER A 337 -10.56 -12.41 -17.95
N SER A 338 -10.52 -13.40 -17.05
CA SER A 338 -11.50 -14.50 -17.04
C SER A 338 -12.88 -14.05 -16.56
N VAL A 339 -12.97 -13.08 -15.64
CA VAL A 339 -14.24 -12.46 -15.24
C VAL A 339 -14.85 -11.63 -16.39
N GLY A 340 -14.03 -10.89 -17.15
CA GLY A 340 -14.49 -10.18 -18.35
C GLY A 340 -15.02 -11.11 -19.44
N SER A 341 -14.30 -12.20 -19.72
CA SER A 341 -14.71 -13.21 -20.70
C SER A 341 -15.98 -13.97 -20.28
N ARG A 342 -16.17 -14.25 -18.98
CA ARG A 342 -17.42 -14.86 -18.46
C ARG A 342 -18.61 -13.89 -18.54
N ALA A 343 -18.40 -12.59 -18.37
CA ALA A 343 -19.44 -11.57 -18.54
C ALA A 343 -19.85 -11.41 -20.02
N GLU A 344 -18.88 -11.42 -20.95
CA GLU A 344 -19.14 -11.36 -22.39
C GLU A 344 -19.80 -12.64 -22.92
N ALA A 345 -19.39 -13.83 -22.46
CA ALA A 345 -20.01 -15.10 -22.83
C ALA A 345 -21.44 -15.24 -22.27
N GLY A 346 -21.72 -14.64 -21.10
CA GLY A 346 -23.07 -14.52 -20.56
C GLY A 346 -23.96 -13.58 -21.37
N ALA A 347 -23.40 -12.47 -21.88
CA ALA A 347 -24.12 -11.52 -22.73
C ALA A 347 -24.43 -12.09 -24.13
N GLN A 348 -23.53 -12.90 -24.72
CA GLN A 348 -23.77 -13.53 -26.02
C GLN A 348 -24.80 -14.67 -25.97
N ARG A 349 -24.99 -15.33 -24.81
CA ARG A 349 -26.05 -16.33 -24.62
C ARG A 349 -27.44 -15.72 -24.37
N ALA A 350 -27.53 -14.41 -24.14
CA ALA A 350 -28.78 -13.71 -23.85
C ALA A 350 -29.37 -12.93 -25.05
N SER A 351 -28.80 -13.06 -26.25
CA SER A 351 -29.44 -12.52 -27.48
C SER A 351 -30.45 -13.54 -28.04
N PRO A 352 -31.74 -13.19 -28.18
CA PRO A 352 -32.72 -14.09 -28.78
C PRO A 352 -32.53 -14.12 -30.30
N ALA A 353 -32.60 -15.32 -30.87
CA ALA A 353 -32.59 -15.56 -32.30
C ALA A 353 -33.73 -14.79 -32.99
N SER A 354 -33.36 -13.97 -33.97
CA SER A 354 -34.27 -13.20 -34.81
C SER A 354 -35.05 -14.08 -35.78
N ALA A 355 -36.37 -14.05 -35.61
CA ALA A 355 -37.43 -14.08 -36.62
C ALA A 355 -37.20 -14.86 -37.93
N THR A 356 -37.84 -16.02 -38.05
CA THR A 356 -38.41 -16.53 -39.30
C THR A 356 -39.89 -16.17 -39.37
N ARG A 357 -40.29 -15.34 -40.34
CA ARG A 357 -41.67 -15.22 -40.81
C ARG A 357 -41.76 -15.86 -42.20
N PRO A 358 -42.78 -16.67 -42.49
CA PRO A 358 -43.24 -16.86 -43.86
C PRO A 358 -44.03 -15.64 -44.35
#